data_AF-A0A6M3KGA5-F1
#
_entry.id   AF-A0A6M3KGA5-F1
#
_cell.length_a   1.000
_cell.length_b   1.000
_cell.length_c   1.000
_cell.angle_alpha   90.00
_cell.angle_beta   90.00
_cell.angle_gamma   90.00
#
_symmetry.space_group_name_H-M   'P 1'
#
loop_
_entity.id
_entity.type
_entity.pdbx_description
1 polymer ?
#
loop_
_entity_poly.entity_id
_entity_poly.type
_entity_poly.pdbx_seq_one_letter_code
_entity_poly.pdbx_strand_id
1 'polypeptide(L)'
;MPDIDYGEVGSNIVYTSLHAGAATADPKKNPEPHGRAYAVTPPGHTVEYLERPEFPPRRNGTVKLSDTASFLEYWKRQHSADSYIYGSMVPAQFLAVLNEHSGTKAEGGADWRDHRALYALQHSDEWNTWTGRSGKPFDGNESFAYWLEENLLDIKSPAPAKFMDIALNMRVKQGQVFGNKVNLNDGNIVLEYTNAVEGSA
;
A
#
# COMPACT_ATOMS: atom_id res chain seq x y z
N MET A 1 51.75 58.77 -15.58
CA MET A 1 50.53 58.09 -16.08
C MET A 1 50.57 56.68 -15.53
N PRO A 2 49.52 56.16 -14.88
CA PRO A 2 49.52 54.75 -14.50
C PRO A 2 49.21 53.91 -15.75
N ASP A 3 50.06 52.92 -16.00
CA ASP A 3 49.80 51.86 -16.98
C ASP A 3 48.58 51.07 -16.52
N ILE A 4 47.50 51.16 -17.29
CA ILE A 4 46.34 50.32 -17.10
C ILE A 4 46.72 48.96 -17.68
N ASP A 5 46.84 47.94 -16.82
CA ASP A 5 47.04 46.56 -17.24
C ASP A 5 45.79 46.07 -17.98
N TYR A 6 45.82 46.16 -19.30
CA TYR A 6 44.74 45.72 -20.19
C TYR A 6 44.58 44.18 -20.22
N GLY A 7 45.54 43.40 -19.69
CA GLY A 7 45.49 41.93 -19.68
C GLY A 7 44.48 41.36 -18.69
N GLU A 8 44.39 41.95 -17.50
CA GLU A 8 43.48 41.52 -16.44
C GLU A 8 42.01 41.92 -16.74
N VAL A 9 41.83 43.09 -17.37
CA VAL A 9 40.51 43.59 -17.80
C VAL A 9 39.94 42.73 -18.94
N GLY A 10 40.77 42.33 -19.91
CA GLY A 10 40.34 41.45 -21.01
C GLY A 10 39.91 40.06 -20.55
N SER A 11 40.66 39.46 -19.61
CA SER A 11 40.32 38.15 -19.04
C SER A 11 39.00 38.18 -18.26
N ASN A 12 38.76 39.23 -17.46
CA ASN A 12 37.51 39.39 -16.71
C ASN A 12 36.30 39.65 -17.62
N ILE A 13 36.47 40.39 -18.72
CA ILE A 13 35.39 40.63 -19.70
C ILE A 13 35.03 39.33 -20.42
N VAL A 14 36.01 38.52 -20.85
CA VAL A 14 35.75 37.23 -21.50
C VAL A 14 35.08 36.25 -20.53
N TYR A 15 35.54 36.18 -19.29
CA TYR A 15 34.92 35.35 -18.25
C TYR A 15 33.47 35.78 -17.99
N THR A 16 33.23 37.08 -17.79
CA THR A 16 31.89 37.61 -17.49
C THR A 16 30.93 37.43 -18.67
N SER A 17 31.39 37.65 -19.90
CA SER A 17 30.57 37.46 -21.11
C SER A 17 30.21 35.99 -21.36
N LEU A 18 31.13 35.04 -21.10
CA LEU A 18 30.84 33.60 -21.16
C LEU A 18 29.80 33.18 -20.10
N HIS A 19 29.90 33.71 -18.88
CA HIS A 19 28.95 33.43 -17.80
C HIS A 19 27.56 34.02 -18.08
N ALA A 20 27.51 35.28 -18.56
CA ALA A 20 26.26 35.92 -18.97
C ALA A 20 25.60 35.20 -20.15
N GLY A 21 26.41 34.74 -21.12
CA GLY A 21 25.95 33.94 -22.25
C GLY A 21 25.36 32.60 -21.83
N ALA A 22 25.99 31.90 -20.88
CA ALA A 22 25.47 30.63 -20.38
C ALA A 22 24.20 30.77 -19.52
N ALA A 23 24.08 31.86 -18.74
CA ALA A 23 22.87 32.14 -17.95
C ALA A 23 21.66 32.54 -18.82
N THR A 24 21.91 33.08 -20.01
CA THR A 24 20.88 33.53 -20.96
C THR A 24 20.56 32.48 -22.03
N ALA A 25 21.41 31.45 -22.18
CA ALA A 25 21.25 30.43 -23.21
C ALA A 25 20.01 29.58 -22.96
N ASP A 26 19.23 29.35 -24.03
CA ASP A 26 18.10 28.43 -23.97
C ASP A 26 18.57 27.00 -23.61
N PRO A 27 17.75 26.25 -22.87
CA PRO A 27 18.04 24.85 -22.55
C PRO A 27 18.27 24.02 -23.80
N LYS A 28 19.35 23.23 -23.82
CA LYS A 28 19.61 22.30 -24.92
C LYS A 28 18.68 21.10 -24.83
N LYS A 29 18.06 20.75 -25.96
CA LYS A 29 17.32 19.50 -26.10
C LYS A 29 18.31 18.34 -26.19
N ASN A 30 18.00 17.23 -25.52
CA ASN A 30 18.79 16.01 -25.65
C ASN A 30 18.61 15.43 -27.07
N PRO A 31 19.68 15.07 -27.78
CA PRO A 31 19.60 14.44 -29.10
C PRO A 31 18.93 13.05 -29.06
N GLU A 32 18.95 12.39 -27.91
CA GLU A 32 18.30 11.08 -27.73
C GLU A 32 16.77 11.22 -27.63
N PRO A 33 16.01 10.29 -28.24
CA PRO A 33 14.56 10.21 -28.06
C PRO A 33 14.19 10.19 -26.58
N HIS A 34 13.31 11.10 -26.18
CA HIS A 34 12.81 11.25 -24.81
C HIS A 34 13.83 11.68 -23.73
N GLY A 35 15.02 12.15 -24.13
CA GLY A 35 16.00 12.66 -23.19
C GLY A 35 15.57 13.97 -22.52
N ARG A 36 15.95 14.16 -21.23
CA ARG A 36 15.67 15.39 -20.50
C ARG A 36 16.46 16.56 -21.07
N ALA A 37 15.80 17.71 -21.23
CA ALA A 37 16.48 18.95 -21.55
C ALA A 37 17.44 19.34 -20.42
N TYR A 38 18.58 19.89 -20.81
CA TYR A 38 19.65 20.26 -19.89
C TYR A 38 20.23 21.63 -20.22
N ALA A 39 20.72 22.33 -19.20
CA ALA A 39 21.52 23.52 -19.31
C ALA A 39 22.92 23.22 -18.78
N VAL A 40 23.93 23.90 -19.31
CA VAL A 40 25.31 23.81 -18.81
C VAL A 40 25.59 25.12 -18.08
N THR A 41 25.63 25.06 -16.75
CA THR A 41 25.74 26.25 -15.89
C THR A 41 27.20 26.45 -15.48
N PRO A 42 27.81 27.63 -15.71
CA PRO A 42 29.09 28.01 -15.12
C PRO A 42 28.92 28.48 -13.66
N PRO A 43 29.97 28.44 -12.83
CA PRO A 43 31.34 27.99 -13.10
C PRO A 43 31.49 26.46 -12.95
N GLY A 44 32.33 25.85 -13.81
CA GLY A 44 32.62 24.40 -13.73
C GLY A 44 31.89 23.51 -14.74
N HIS A 45 31.08 24.07 -15.64
CA HIS A 45 30.39 23.36 -16.73
C HIS A 45 29.60 22.13 -16.24
N THR A 46 28.89 22.29 -15.13
CA THR A 46 28.03 21.24 -14.62
C THR A 46 26.75 21.17 -15.45
N VAL A 47 26.32 19.96 -15.79
CA VAL A 47 25.06 19.71 -16.48
C VAL A 47 23.95 19.72 -15.45
N GLU A 48 23.04 20.69 -15.56
CA GLU A 48 21.82 20.74 -14.77
C GLU A 48 20.63 20.36 -15.66
N TYR A 49 19.83 19.40 -15.19
CA TYR A 49 18.62 18.98 -15.87
C TYR A 49 17.45 19.86 -15.43
N LEU A 50 16.61 20.25 -16.39
CA LEU A 50 15.36 20.91 -16.05
C LEU A 50 14.44 19.90 -15.35
N GLU A 51 14.08 20.18 -14.09
CA GLU A 51 13.29 19.27 -13.26
C GLU A 51 11.88 19.04 -13.80
N ARG A 52 11.30 20.03 -14.49
CA ARG A 52 9.92 19.98 -14.98
C ARG A 52 9.76 20.73 -16.31
N PRO A 53 9.98 20.07 -17.46
CA PRO A 53 9.59 20.65 -18.73
C PRO A 53 8.07 20.88 -18.77
N GLU A 54 7.62 21.88 -19.52
CA GLU A 54 6.19 22.19 -19.72
C GLU A 54 5.43 20.96 -20.25
N PHE A 55 6.08 20.19 -21.14
CA PHE A 55 5.59 18.91 -21.64
C PHE A 55 6.60 17.80 -21.33
N PRO A 56 6.21 16.78 -20.52
CA PRO A 56 7.06 15.63 -20.27
C PRO A 56 7.41 14.92 -21.60
N PRO A 57 8.68 14.54 -21.80
CA PRO A 57 9.13 13.96 -23.06
C PRO A 57 8.55 12.56 -23.31
N ARG A 58 8.08 11.87 -22.26
CA ARG A 58 7.44 10.55 -22.33
C ARG A 58 6.47 10.37 -21.16
N ARG A 59 5.55 9.41 -21.29
CA ARG A 59 4.67 9.00 -20.19
C ARG A 59 5.49 8.25 -19.15
N ASN A 60 5.29 8.58 -17.88
CA ASN A 60 5.94 7.93 -16.74
C ASN A 60 5.07 8.06 -15.48
N GLY A 61 5.46 7.37 -14.42
CA GLY A 61 4.80 7.43 -13.12
C GLY A 61 3.95 6.21 -12.82
N THR A 62 3.44 6.15 -11.59
CA THR A 62 2.66 5.01 -11.09
C THR A 62 1.31 5.48 -10.60
N VAL A 63 0.25 5.08 -11.30
CA VAL A 63 -1.12 5.33 -10.87
C VAL A 63 -1.53 4.23 -9.90
N LYS A 64 -2.05 4.61 -8.74
CA LYS A 64 -2.60 3.66 -7.75
C LYS A 64 -4.11 3.65 -7.87
N LEU A 65 -4.68 2.47 -8.07
CA LEU A 65 -6.11 2.24 -8.25
C LEU A 65 -6.58 1.27 -7.17
N SER A 66 -7.79 1.50 -6.67
CA SER A 66 -8.42 0.69 -5.60
C SER A 66 -9.60 -0.13 -6.10
N ASP A 67 -10.03 0.09 -7.34
CA ASP A 67 -11.19 -0.58 -7.95
C ASP A 67 -10.81 -1.30 -9.25
N THR A 68 -11.42 -2.47 -9.46
CA THR A 68 -11.20 -3.30 -10.65
C THR A 68 -11.69 -2.60 -11.91
N ALA A 69 -12.86 -1.93 -11.87
CA ALA A 69 -13.40 -1.28 -13.07
C ALA A 69 -12.49 -0.12 -13.51
N SER A 70 -12.04 0.68 -12.55
CA SER A 70 -11.06 1.76 -12.76
C SER A 70 -9.73 1.24 -13.32
N PHE A 71 -9.23 0.10 -12.82
CA PHE A 71 -8.02 -0.54 -13.34
C PHE A 71 -8.17 -1.00 -14.79
N LEU A 72 -9.29 -1.67 -15.12
CA LEU A 72 -9.56 -2.14 -16.49
C LEU A 72 -9.77 -0.98 -17.46
N GLU A 73 -10.43 0.10 -17.04
CA GLU A 73 -10.58 1.30 -17.86
C GLU A 73 -9.23 1.94 -18.15
N TYR A 74 -8.40 2.12 -17.12
CA TYR A 74 -7.06 2.67 -17.28
C TYR A 74 -6.19 1.81 -18.22
N TRP A 75 -6.24 0.48 -18.05
CA TRP A 75 -5.56 -0.48 -18.91
C TRP A 75 -6.00 -0.33 -20.37
N LYS A 76 -7.30 -0.39 -20.65
CA LYS A 76 -7.83 -0.26 -22.02
C LYS A 76 -7.37 1.04 -22.69
N ARG A 77 -7.31 2.13 -21.92
CA ARG A 77 -6.90 3.45 -22.42
C ARG A 77 -5.40 3.56 -22.70
N GLN A 78 -4.55 2.85 -21.96
CA GLN A 78 -3.10 3.10 -21.94
C GLN A 78 -2.24 1.95 -22.47
N HIS A 79 -2.78 0.74 -22.59
CA HIS A 79 -2.00 -0.42 -23.03
C HIS A 79 -1.55 -0.31 -24.50
N SER A 80 -0.43 -0.95 -24.77
CA SER A 80 0.16 -1.19 -26.09
C SER A 80 0.38 -2.70 -26.29
N ALA A 81 0.94 -3.10 -27.43
CA ALA A 81 1.29 -4.49 -27.69
C ALA A 81 2.33 -5.04 -26.70
N ASP A 82 3.19 -4.18 -26.16
CA ASP A 82 4.27 -4.51 -25.23
C ASP A 82 3.91 -4.11 -23.78
N SER A 83 2.63 -4.15 -23.43
CA SER A 83 2.17 -3.95 -22.05
C SER A 83 1.89 -5.29 -21.37
N TYR A 84 2.31 -5.42 -20.11
CA TYR A 84 2.11 -6.65 -19.33
C TYR A 84 1.48 -6.37 -17.97
N ILE A 85 0.67 -7.31 -17.48
CA ILE A 85 0.13 -7.29 -16.12
C ILE A 85 0.75 -8.43 -15.33
N TYR A 86 1.37 -8.07 -14.20
CA TYR A 86 1.94 -9.01 -13.25
C TYR A 86 1.02 -9.13 -12.04
N GLY A 87 0.65 -10.36 -11.70
CA GLY A 87 -0.09 -10.67 -10.47
C GLY A 87 0.86 -11.13 -9.36
N SER A 88 0.66 -10.60 -8.17
CA SER A 88 1.29 -11.08 -6.94
C SER A 88 0.20 -11.52 -5.97
N MET A 89 0.43 -12.64 -5.27
CA MET A 89 -0.51 -13.14 -4.25
C MET A 89 -0.21 -12.57 -2.86
N VAL A 90 1.04 -12.19 -2.58
CA VAL A 90 1.48 -11.72 -1.25
C VAL A 90 2.45 -10.53 -1.38
N PRO A 91 2.00 -9.28 -1.20
CA PRO A 91 0.60 -8.87 -1.04
C PRO A 91 -0.20 -9.10 -2.33
N ALA A 92 -1.52 -9.27 -2.19
CA ALA A 92 -2.43 -9.45 -3.31
C ALA A 92 -2.52 -8.15 -4.13
N GLN A 93 -1.95 -8.16 -5.34
CA GLN A 93 -1.89 -6.96 -6.18
C GLN A 93 -1.70 -7.31 -7.66
N PHE A 94 -2.15 -6.43 -8.54
CA PHE A 94 -1.86 -6.44 -9.96
C PHE A 94 -1.04 -5.21 -10.32
N LEU A 95 0.09 -5.41 -10.98
CA LEU A 95 0.95 -4.36 -11.51
C LEU A 95 0.93 -4.42 -13.03
N ALA A 96 0.24 -3.47 -13.66
CA ALA A 96 0.35 -3.22 -15.09
C ALA A 96 1.61 -2.38 -15.36
N VAL A 97 2.52 -2.91 -16.19
CA VAL A 97 3.65 -2.18 -16.76
C VAL A 97 3.29 -1.87 -18.21
N LEU A 98 3.14 -0.58 -18.51
CA LEU A 98 2.62 -0.12 -19.80
C LEU A 98 3.73 0.11 -20.84
N ASN A 99 4.95 0.31 -20.36
CA ASN A 99 6.16 0.44 -21.17
C ASN A 99 7.15 -0.67 -20.78
N GLU A 100 6.72 -1.91 -20.97
CA GLU A 100 7.56 -3.09 -20.72
C GLU A 100 8.60 -3.25 -21.83
N HIS A 101 9.64 -4.03 -21.55
CA HIS A 101 10.62 -4.37 -22.57
C HIS A 101 9.96 -5.13 -23.73
N SER A 102 10.00 -4.56 -24.94
CA SER A 102 9.61 -5.23 -26.18
C SER A 102 10.72 -6.19 -26.66
N GLY A 103 10.41 -7.20 -27.46
CA GLY A 103 11.33 -8.31 -27.76
C GLY A 103 12.68 -7.94 -28.42
N THR A 104 13.67 -8.81 -28.20
CA THR A 104 15.06 -8.92 -28.72
C THR A 104 15.83 -7.65 -29.13
N LYS A 105 17.04 -7.50 -28.56
CA LYS A 105 18.06 -6.43 -28.71
C LYS A 105 18.29 -5.83 -30.11
N ALA A 106 17.87 -6.48 -31.19
CA ALA A 106 18.09 -6.02 -32.56
C ALA A 106 17.26 -4.78 -32.95
N GLU A 107 16.12 -4.52 -32.29
CA GLU A 107 15.19 -3.43 -32.66
C GLU A 107 14.81 -2.50 -31.48
N GLY A 108 15.70 -2.31 -30.50
CA GLY A 108 15.44 -1.35 -29.41
C GLY A 108 14.48 -1.85 -28.32
N GLY A 109 14.44 -3.17 -28.09
CA GLY A 109 13.54 -3.85 -27.14
C GLY A 109 13.63 -3.50 -25.64
N ALA A 110 14.44 -2.51 -25.24
CA ALA A 110 14.58 -2.15 -23.83
C ALA A 110 13.85 -0.83 -23.51
N ASP A 111 12.62 -0.92 -23.02
CA ASP A 111 11.88 0.22 -22.46
C ASP A 111 12.17 0.40 -20.95
N TRP A 112 11.62 1.43 -20.31
CA TRP A 112 12.04 1.96 -19.01
C TRP A 112 11.20 1.44 -17.84
N ARG A 113 10.08 0.74 -18.11
CA ARG A 113 9.22 0.07 -17.12
C ARG A 113 8.71 0.96 -15.98
N ASP A 114 8.62 2.26 -16.23
CA ASP A 114 8.34 3.27 -15.22
C ASP A 114 6.98 3.95 -15.40
N HIS A 115 6.25 3.65 -16.49
CA HIS A 115 4.83 3.94 -16.64
C HIS A 115 4.02 2.72 -16.19
N ARG A 116 3.42 2.84 -15.00
CA ARG A 116 2.83 1.72 -14.28
C ARG A 116 1.43 2.06 -13.77
N ALA A 117 0.59 1.04 -13.65
CA ALA A 117 -0.64 1.10 -12.87
C ALA A 117 -0.66 -0.03 -11.84
N LEU A 118 -0.86 0.32 -10.58
CA LEU A 118 -0.93 -0.59 -9.46
C LEU A 118 -2.38 -0.70 -8.99
N TYR A 119 -2.93 -1.91 -9.04
CA TYR A 119 -4.17 -2.26 -8.39
C TYR A 119 -3.88 -3.11 -7.16
N ALA A 120 -3.96 -2.51 -5.98
CA ALA A 120 -3.76 -3.21 -4.71
C ALA A 120 -5.11 -3.74 -4.22
N LEU A 121 -5.21 -5.06 -4.03
CA LEU A 121 -6.39 -5.68 -3.44
C LEU A 121 -6.33 -5.43 -1.93
N GLN A 122 -7.24 -4.59 -1.44
CA GLN A 122 -7.38 -4.32 -0.02
C GLN A 122 -8.50 -5.18 0.55
N HIS A 123 -8.27 -5.70 1.75
CA HIS A 123 -9.35 -6.28 2.54
C HIS A 123 -10.33 -5.18 2.95
N SER A 124 -11.59 -5.56 3.08
CA SER A 124 -12.62 -4.64 3.57
C SER A 124 -12.34 -4.24 5.02
N ASP A 125 -12.88 -3.10 5.44
CA ASP A 125 -12.69 -2.58 6.80
C ASP A 125 -13.26 -3.55 7.84
N GLU A 126 -14.38 -4.20 7.52
CA GLU A 126 -15.01 -5.24 8.33
C GLU A 126 -14.04 -6.42 8.50
N TRP A 127 -13.51 -6.96 7.39
CA TRP A 127 -12.57 -8.08 7.45
C TRP A 127 -11.36 -7.76 8.34
N ASN A 128 -10.78 -6.56 8.19
CA ASN A 128 -9.65 -6.11 9.01
C ASN A 128 -10.04 -5.99 10.49
N THR A 129 -11.25 -5.51 10.79
CA THR A 129 -11.76 -5.39 12.16
C THR A 129 -11.93 -6.76 12.82
N TRP A 130 -12.62 -7.69 12.14
CA TRP A 130 -12.86 -9.04 12.64
C TRP A 130 -11.58 -9.86 12.77
N THR A 131 -10.74 -9.89 11.74
CA THR A 131 -9.46 -10.62 11.78
C THR A 131 -8.47 -9.99 12.75
N GLY A 132 -8.48 -8.66 12.90
CA GLY A 132 -7.67 -7.94 13.87
C GLY A 132 -8.03 -8.26 15.32
N ARG A 133 -9.28 -8.64 15.60
CA ARG A 133 -9.74 -9.08 16.92
C ARG A 133 -9.66 -10.59 17.15
N SER A 134 -9.52 -11.37 16.08
CA SER A 134 -9.40 -12.83 16.16
C SER A 134 -8.27 -13.26 17.09
N GLY A 135 -8.58 -14.18 18.00
CA GLY A 135 -7.64 -14.75 18.97
C GLY A 135 -7.23 -13.82 20.12
N LYS A 136 -7.79 -12.61 20.22
CA LYS A 136 -7.48 -11.66 21.30
C LYS A 136 -8.59 -11.65 22.36
N PRO A 137 -8.26 -11.87 23.65
CA PRO A 137 -9.26 -11.83 24.71
C PRO A 137 -9.80 -10.41 24.93
N PHE A 138 -11.03 -10.33 25.42
CA PHE A 138 -11.64 -9.11 25.94
C PHE A 138 -11.39 -8.99 27.44
N ASP A 139 -11.22 -7.77 27.93
CA ASP A 139 -10.97 -7.50 29.36
C ASP A 139 -12.21 -7.78 30.23
N GLY A 140 -13.40 -7.81 29.60
CA GLY A 140 -14.64 -8.22 30.23
C GLY A 140 -15.80 -8.33 29.24
N ASN A 141 -16.92 -8.88 29.71
CA ASN A 141 -18.12 -9.07 28.89
C ASN A 141 -18.68 -7.76 28.33
N GLU A 142 -18.56 -6.65 29.06
CA GLU A 142 -19.00 -5.32 28.62
C GLU A 142 -18.21 -4.84 27.40
N SER A 143 -16.88 -4.96 27.43
CA SER A 143 -16.03 -4.60 26.29
C SER A 143 -16.27 -5.47 25.05
N PHE A 144 -16.65 -6.74 25.25
CA PHE A 144 -17.07 -7.63 24.17
C PHE A 144 -18.42 -7.23 23.60
N ALA A 145 -19.40 -6.92 24.46
CA ALA A 145 -20.72 -6.47 24.06
C ALA A 145 -20.63 -5.20 23.19
N TYR A 146 -19.91 -4.17 23.66
CA TYR A 146 -19.74 -2.92 22.90
C TYR A 146 -19.09 -3.15 21.54
N TRP A 147 -17.99 -3.91 21.50
CA TRP A 147 -17.33 -4.22 20.23
C TRP A 147 -18.25 -5.00 19.29
N LEU A 148 -19.05 -5.93 19.81
CA LEU A 148 -19.99 -6.67 19.00
C LEU A 148 -21.11 -5.77 18.48
N GLU A 149 -21.64 -4.84 19.30
CA GLU A 149 -22.67 -3.87 18.87
C GLU A 149 -22.22 -3.05 17.66
N GLU A 150 -20.98 -2.56 17.69
CA GLU A 150 -20.40 -1.75 16.60
C GLU A 150 -20.29 -2.52 15.27
N ASN A 151 -20.15 -3.85 15.32
CA ASN A 151 -19.89 -4.70 14.15
C ASN A 151 -21.09 -5.61 13.78
N LEU A 152 -22.25 -5.47 14.44
CA LEU A 152 -23.42 -6.32 14.22
C LEU A 152 -23.97 -6.26 12.79
N LEU A 153 -23.78 -5.14 12.09
CA LEU A 153 -24.25 -4.94 10.71
C LEU A 153 -23.55 -5.87 9.71
N ASP A 154 -22.36 -6.37 10.07
CA ASP A 154 -21.58 -7.28 9.23
C ASP A 154 -22.15 -8.70 9.26
N ILE A 155 -22.97 -9.02 10.28
CA ILE A 155 -23.56 -10.34 10.50
C ILE A 155 -24.90 -10.44 9.78
N LYS A 156 -24.91 -11.18 8.66
CA LYS A 156 -26.15 -11.42 7.89
C LYS A 156 -27.09 -12.44 8.53
N SER A 157 -26.55 -13.48 9.15
CA SER A 157 -27.32 -14.56 9.76
C SER A 157 -26.49 -15.22 10.87
N PRO A 158 -27.05 -15.43 12.08
CA PRO A 158 -28.43 -15.14 12.51
C PRO A 158 -28.73 -13.64 12.66
N ALA A 159 -30.00 -13.27 12.89
CA ALA A 159 -30.41 -11.88 13.07
C ALA A 159 -29.61 -11.20 14.21
N PRO A 160 -29.20 -9.91 14.06
CA PRO A 160 -28.33 -9.21 15.01
C PRO A 160 -28.73 -9.36 16.49
N ALA A 161 -29.99 -9.12 16.82
CA ALA A 161 -30.48 -9.25 18.20
C ALA A 161 -30.36 -10.68 18.74
N LYS A 162 -30.62 -11.69 17.90
CA LYS A 162 -30.47 -13.10 18.28
C LYS A 162 -29.00 -13.47 18.43
N PHE A 163 -28.13 -12.95 17.56
CA PHE A 163 -26.69 -13.17 17.68
C PHE A 163 -26.14 -12.57 18.98
N MET A 164 -26.56 -11.35 19.31
CA MET A 164 -26.15 -10.68 20.54
C MET A 164 -26.58 -11.48 21.78
N ASP A 165 -27.85 -11.91 21.82
CA ASP A 165 -28.38 -12.72 22.92
C ASP A 165 -27.60 -14.03 23.09
N ILE A 166 -27.31 -14.72 21.99
CA ILE A 166 -26.48 -15.93 22.00
C ILE A 166 -25.08 -15.61 22.50
N ALA A 167 -24.41 -14.57 21.97
CA ALA A 167 -23.02 -14.25 22.27
C ALA A 167 -22.82 -13.84 23.74
N LEU A 168 -23.73 -13.06 24.32
CA LEU A 168 -23.65 -12.62 25.72
C LEU A 168 -24.02 -13.72 26.72
N ASN A 169 -24.95 -14.60 26.35
CA ASN A 169 -25.38 -15.71 27.20
C ASN A 169 -24.58 -17.00 26.99
N MET A 170 -23.63 -17.02 26.05
CA MET A 170 -22.73 -18.15 25.80
C MET A 170 -21.76 -18.34 26.96
N ARG A 171 -22.24 -18.95 28.03
CA ARG A 171 -21.43 -19.48 29.13
C ARG A 171 -21.33 -20.99 28.97
N VAL A 172 -20.12 -21.49 28.76
CA VAL A 172 -19.83 -22.91 28.93
C VAL A 172 -19.89 -23.20 30.44
N LYS A 173 -21.06 -23.59 30.94
CA LYS A 173 -21.20 -24.11 32.30
C LYS A 173 -20.68 -25.55 32.33
N GLN A 174 -19.42 -25.74 32.68
CA GLN A 174 -19.00 -27.01 33.30
C GLN A 174 -19.42 -26.96 34.78
N GLY A 175 -20.66 -27.34 35.07
CA GLY A 175 -21.14 -27.51 36.44
C GLY A 175 -20.67 -28.85 37.00
N GLN A 176 -19.63 -28.85 37.84
CA GLN A 176 -19.31 -30.01 38.68
C GLN A 176 -20.03 -29.84 40.02
N VAL A 177 -20.95 -30.76 40.35
CA VAL A 177 -21.64 -30.79 41.64
C VAL A 177 -20.99 -31.89 42.49
N PHE A 178 -20.34 -31.49 43.59
CA PHE A 178 -19.83 -32.43 44.59
C PHE A 178 -20.90 -32.65 45.66
N GLY A 179 -21.53 -33.83 45.66
CA GLY A 179 -22.44 -34.25 46.72
C GLY A 179 -21.69 -35.04 47.80
N ASN A 180 -21.66 -34.55 49.04
CA ASN A 180 -21.16 -35.33 50.18
C ASN A 180 -22.33 -36.06 50.84
N LYS A 181 -22.40 -37.39 50.68
CA LYS A 181 -23.38 -38.22 51.38
C LYS A 181 -22.66 -39.06 52.43
N VAL A 182 -22.81 -38.65 53.69
CA VAL A 182 -22.27 -39.37 54.84
C VAL A 182 -23.30 -40.40 55.30
N ASN A 183 -22.95 -41.69 55.28
CA ASN A 183 -23.75 -42.72 55.95
C ASN A 183 -23.43 -42.73 57.44
N LEU A 184 -24.39 -42.32 58.26
CA LEU A 184 -24.24 -42.11 59.71
C LEU A 184 -23.99 -43.38 60.53
N ASN A 185 -24.15 -44.57 59.96
CA ASN A 185 -23.97 -45.84 60.70
C ASN A 185 -22.51 -46.32 60.77
N ASP A 186 -21.69 -46.08 59.75
CA ASP A 186 -20.34 -46.69 59.65
C ASP A 186 -19.21 -45.67 59.47
N GLY A 187 -19.51 -44.35 59.48
CA GLY A 187 -18.50 -43.28 59.41
C GLY A 187 -17.71 -43.19 58.11
N ASN A 188 -17.94 -44.07 57.14
CA ASN A 188 -17.27 -44.05 55.84
C ASN A 188 -17.81 -42.93 54.93
N ILE A 189 -16.89 -42.16 54.35
CA ILE A 189 -17.16 -41.12 53.37
C ILE A 189 -17.11 -41.76 51.98
N VAL A 190 -18.23 -41.76 51.26
CA VAL A 190 -18.28 -42.18 49.84
C VAL A 190 -18.46 -40.93 49.00
N LEU A 191 -17.48 -40.65 48.13
CA LEU A 191 -17.57 -39.60 47.13
C LEU A 191 -18.26 -40.17 45.89
N GLU A 192 -19.46 -39.68 45.58
CA GLU A 192 -20.20 -40.06 44.38
C GLU A 192 -19.92 -39.03 43.26
N TYR A 193 -19.45 -39.50 42.11
CA TYR A 193 -19.18 -38.70 40.92
C TYR A 193 -20.32 -38.86 39.92
N THR A 194 -21.08 -37.80 39.68
CA THR A 194 -22.19 -37.82 38.73
C THR A 194 -22.06 -36.67 37.73
N ASN A 195 -21.98 -37.01 36.44
CA ASN A 195 -22.04 -36.03 35.36
C ASN A 195 -23.50 -35.65 35.08
N ALA A 196 -23.96 -34.51 35.59
CA ALA A 196 -25.25 -33.94 35.22
C ALA A 196 -25.09 -33.09 33.96
N VAL A 197 -25.65 -33.53 32.84
CA VAL A 197 -25.78 -32.75 31.60
C VAL A 197 -27.21 -32.21 31.56
N GLU A 198 -27.42 -31.00 32.07
CA GLU A 198 -28.67 -30.28 31.88
C GLU A 198 -28.55 -29.36 30.66
N GLY A 199 -29.24 -29.73 29.57
CA GLY A 199 -29.47 -28.83 28.43
C GLY A 199 -30.78 -28.09 28.63
N SER A 200 -30.77 -26.75 28.62
CA SER A 200 -31.99 -25.97 28.43
C SER A 200 -32.07 -25.49 26.98
N ALA A 201 -33.22 -25.76 26.35
CA ALA A 201 -33.58 -25.29 25.02
C ALA A 201 -33.92 -23.79 25.01
#